data_AF-A0A440UTE5-F1
#
_entry.id   AF-A0A440UTE5-F1
#
_cell.length_a   1.000
_cell.length_b   1.000
_cell.length_c   1.000
_cell.angle_alpha   90.00
_cell.angle_beta   90.00
_cell.angle_gamma   90.00
#
_symmetry.space_group_name_H-M   'P 1'
#
loop_
_entity.id
_entity.type
_entity.pdbx_description
1 polymer ?
#
loop_
_entity_poly.entity_id
_entity_poly.type
_entity_poly.pdbx_seq_one_letter_code
_entity_poly.pdbx_strand_id
1 'polypeptide(L)' 'TWLVARAGLLEGRSATTHWEDMEDFSAAFPGVDVRPDRYVIDGPVFTSGGASPTFDLMLHLVRTRLGMAAALDVA' A
#
# COMPACT_ATOMS: atom_id res chain seq x y z
N THR A 1 -5.47 5.27 2.00
CA THR A 1 -4.29 6.08 1.62
C THR A 1 -4.49 7.58 1.86
N TRP A 2 -5.61 8.19 1.45
CA TRP A 2 -5.94 9.61 1.64
C TRP A 2 -5.58 10.24 3.00
N LEU A 3 -5.97 9.65 4.12
CA LEU A 3 -5.67 10.20 5.46
C LEU A 3 -4.17 10.30 5.74
N VAL A 4 -3.40 9.30 5.30
CA VAL A 4 -1.94 9.26 5.48
C VAL A 4 -1.26 10.32 4.60
N ALA A 5 -1.77 10.51 3.39
CA ALA A 5 -1.32 11.57 2.48
C ALA A 5 -1.58 12.97 3.06
N ARG A 6 -2.81 13.20 3.56
CA ARG A 6 -3.22 14.47 4.20
C ARG A 6 -2.44 14.79 5.46
N ALA A 7 -1.93 13.78 6.15
CA ALA A 7 -1.03 13.95 7.30
C ALA A 7 0.42 14.30 6.89
N GLY A 8 0.72 14.39 5.58
CA GLY A 8 2.06 14.69 5.07
C GLY A 8 3.03 13.51 5.11
N LEU A 9 2.55 12.30 5.45
CA LEU A 9 3.41 11.14 5.67
C LEU A 9 3.84 10.43 4.37
N LEU A 10 3.25 10.82 3.23
CA LEU A 10 3.55 10.25 1.90
C LEU A 10 4.42 11.16 1.02
N GLU A 11 4.78 12.35 1.48
CA GLU A 11 5.58 13.29 0.68
C GLU A 11 6.91 12.66 0.26
N GLY A 12 7.20 12.66 -1.04
CA GLY A 12 8.40 12.06 -1.63
C GLY A 12 8.46 10.53 -1.57
N ARG A 13 7.34 9.84 -1.28
CA ARG A 13 7.25 8.37 -1.20
C ARG A 13 6.41 7.78 -2.32
N SER A 14 6.65 6.50 -2.59
CA SER A 14 5.76 5.70 -3.43
C SER A 14 4.55 5.21 -2.64
N ALA A 15 3.36 5.26 -3.24
CA ALA A 15 2.13 4.75 -2.65
C ALA A 15 1.14 4.25 -3.71
N THR A 16 0.20 3.41 -3.31
CA THR A 16 -0.97 3.04 -4.12
C THR A 16 -2.26 3.35 -3.36
N THR A 17 -3.37 3.43 -4.09
CA THR A 17 -4.72 3.65 -3.55
C THR A 17 -5.71 2.85 -4.39
N HIS A 18 -6.99 2.86 -4.01
CA HIS A 18 -8.03 2.22 -4.80
C HIS A 18 -8.01 2.73 -6.25
N TRP A 19 -8.24 1.84 -7.22
CA TRP A 19 -8.11 2.17 -8.64
C TRP A 19 -9.05 3.31 -9.09
N GLU A 20 -10.25 3.39 -8.51
CA GLU A 20 -11.20 4.49 -8.77
C GLU A 20 -10.68 5.85 -8.29
N ASP A 21 -9.84 5.87 -7.25
CA ASP A 21 -9.32 7.09 -6.64
C ASP A 21 -7.97 7.51 -7.27
N MET A 22 -7.39 6.71 -8.17
CA MET A 22 -5.98 6.86 -8.54
C MET A 22 -5.66 8.20 -9.21
N GLU A 23 -6.53 8.66 -10.12
CA GLU A 23 -6.39 9.95 -10.79
C GLU A 23 -6.56 11.11 -9.81
N ASP A 24 -7.65 11.10 -9.04
CA ASP A 24 -7.97 12.14 -8.04
C ASP A 24 -6.88 12.24 -6.96
N PHE A 25 -6.36 11.10 -6.51
CA PHE A 25 -5.30 11.04 -5.51
C PHE A 25 -3.98 11.59 -6.05
N SER A 26 -3.61 11.23 -7.28
CA SER A 26 -2.41 11.75 -7.94
C SER A 26 -2.49 13.28 -8.14
N ALA A 27 -3.67 13.78 -8.53
CA ALA A 27 -3.90 15.21 -8.67
C ALA A 27 -3.86 15.96 -7.33
N ALA A 28 -4.39 15.37 -6.26
CA ALA A 28 -4.42 15.97 -4.93
C ALA A 28 -3.06 15.97 -4.20
N PHE A 29 -2.18 15.02 -4.51
CA PHE A 29 -0.90 14.84 -3.84
C PHE A 29 0.26 14.66 -4.86
N PRO A 30 0.64 15.71 -5.60
CA PRO A 30 1.65 15.62 -6.66
C PRO A 30 3.06 15.26 -6.17
N GLY A 31 3.33 15.37 -4.87
CA GLY A 31 4.59 14.93 -4.24
C GLY A 31 4.65 13.43 -3.94
N VAL A 32 3.57 12.69 -4.18
CA VAL A 32 3.50 11.24 -3.99
C VAL A 32 3.69 10.54 -5.33
N ASP A 33 4.58 9.55 -5.36
CA ASP A 33 4.78 8.69 -6.53
C ASP A 33 3.70 7.60 -6.55
N VAL A 34 2.57 7.90 -7.18
CA VAL A 34 1.41 7.01 -7.23
C VAL A 34 1.65 5.86 -8.21
N ARG A 35 1.59 4.62 -7.71
CA ARG A 35 1.82 3.39 -8.49
C ARG A 35 0.53 2.58 -8.67
N PRO A 36 0.22 2.07 -9.88
CA PRO A 36 -0.92 1.19 -10.14
C PRO A 36 -0.65 -0.26 -9.68
N ASP A 37 0.07 -0.43 -8.58
CA ASP A 37 0.44 -1.73 -8.03
C ASP A 37 -0.61 -2.22 -7.03
N ARG A 38 -0.67 -3.55 -6.84
CA ARG A 38 -1.55 -4.19 -5.85
C ARG A 38 -1.32 -3.63 -4.45
N TYR A 39 -0.07 -3.54 -4.03
CA TYR A 39 0.33 -2.87 -2.79
C TYR A 39 1.73 -2.27 -2.97
N VAL A 40 2.03 -1.23 -2.20
CA VAL A 40 3.35 -0.58 -2.18
C VAL A 40 3.86 -0.56 -0.74
N ILE A 41 5.12 -0.94 -0.57
CA ILE A 41 5.87 -0.87 0.70
C ILE A 41 7.03 0.10 0.49
N ASP A 42 6.95 1.28 1.09
CA ASP A 42 8.00 2.30 1.07
C ASP A 42 8.43 2.62 2.51
N GLY A 43 9.52 1.98 2.95
CA GLY A 43 10.05 2.14 4.30
C GLY A 43 9.01 1.81 5.38
N PRO A 44 8.57 2.77 6.21
CA PRO A 44 7.57 2.54 7.26
C PRO A 44 6.12 2.61 6.77
N VAL A 45 5.87 2.95 5.50
CA VAL A 45 4.54 3.19 4.95
C VAL A 45 4.13 2.04 4.03
N PHE A 46 3.01 1.39 4.34
CA PHE A 46 2.41 0.35 3.51
C PHE A 46 1.04 0.82 3.01
N THR A 47 0.82 0.72 1.70
CA THR A 47 -0.44 1.10 1.06
C THR A 47 -0.93 -0.02 0.15
N SER A 48 -2.25 -0.11 -0.06
CA SER A 48 -2.89 -1.19 -0.80
C SER A 48 -3.91 -0.61 -1.78
N GLY A 49 -4.02 -1.24 -2.95
CA GLY A 49 -4.90 -0.85 -4.05
C GLY A 49 -6.35 -1.29 -3.89
N GLY A 50 -6.73 -1.89 -2.76
CA GLY A 50 -8.12 -2.28 -2.46
C GLY A 50 -8.23 -3.44 -1.49
N ALA A 51 -9.44 -4.02 -1.37
CA ALA A 51 -9.70 -5.12 -0.45
C ALA A 51 -8.87 -6.37 -0.78
N SER A 52 -8.96 -6.90 -2.02
CA SER A 52 -8.23 -8.11 -2.40
C SER A 52 -6.70 -7.95 -2.34
N PRO A 53 -6.10 -6.86 -2.85
CA PRO A 53 -4.66 -6.64 -2.69
C PRO A 53 -4.16 -6.52 -1.24
N THR A 54 -5.04 -6.17 -0.30
CA THR A 54 -4.68 -6.10 1.12
C THR A 54 -4.38 -7.49 1.68
N PHE A 55 -5.06 -8.54 1.23
CA PHE A 55 -4.71 -9.91 1.64
C PHE A 55 -3.31 -10.29 1.20
N ASP A 56 -2.92 -9.94 -0.04
CA ASP A 56 -1.56 -10.21 -0.53
C ASP A 56 -0.50 -9.45 0.28
N LEU A 57 -0.77 -8.19 0.65
CA LEU A 57 0.09 -7.40 1.52
C LEU A 57 0.22 -8.07 2.91
N MET A 58 -0.88 -8.51 3.51
CA MET A 58 -0.84 -9.15 4.83
C MET A 58 -0.08 -10.48 4.78
N LEU A 59 -0.32 -11.32 3.76
CA LEU A 59 0.42 -12.57 3.56
C LEU A 59 1.90 -12.31 3.30
N HIS A 60 2.24 -11.25 2.56
CA HIS A 60 3.62 -10.80 2.39
C HIS A 60 4.24 -10.46 3.76
N LEU A 61 3.55 -9.69 4.60
CA LEU A 61 4.06 -9.28 5.92
C LEU A 61 4.22 -10.46 6.88
N VAL A 62 3.24 -11.38 6.90
CA VAL A 62 3.32 -12.61 7.70
C VAL A 62 4.52 -13.45 7.25
N ARG A 63 4.67 -13.68 5.95
CA ARG A 63 5.80 -14.44 5.39
C ARG A 63 7.14 -13.79 5.76
N THR A 64 7.27 -12.48 5.59
CA THR A 64 8.52 -11.76 5.82
C THR A 64 8.90 -11.69 7.30
N ARG A 65 7.92 -11.70 8.22
CA ARG A 65 8.17 -11.58 9.67
C ARG A 65 8.18 -12.91 10.43
N LEU A 66 7.38 -13.88 10.00
CA LEU A 66 7.12 -15.14 10.70
C LEU A 66 7.48 -16.38 9.87
N GLY A 67 7.93 -16.19 8.62
CA GLY A 67 8.32 -17.27 7.72
C GLY A 67 7.18 -17.83 6.89
N MET A 68 7.54 -18.65 5.89
CA MET A 68 6.59 -19.19 4.90
C MET A 68 5.55 -20.13 5.52
N ALA A 69 5.91 -20.93 6.51
CA ALA A 69 5.00 -21.87 7.15
C ALA A 69 3.80 -21.17 7.79
N ALA A 70 4.05 -20.10 8.55
CA ALA A 70 2.98 -19.29 9.16
C ALA A 70 2.10 -18.60 8.10
N ALA A 71 2.69 -18.15 6.99
CA ALA A 71 1.92 -17.52 5.91
C ALA A 71 0.98 -18.50 5.19
N LEU A 72 1.37 -19.77 5.06
CA LEU A 72 0.53 -20.82 4.48
C LEU A 72 -0.58 -21.28 5.44
N ASP A 73 -0.34 -21.25 6.74
CA ASP A 73 -1.33 -21.65 7.76
C ASP A 73 -2.52 -20.68 7.85
N VAL A 74 -2.29 -19.40 7.57
CA VAL A 74 -3.32 -18.34 7.66
C VAL A 74 -3.97 -17.95 6.32
N ALA A 75 -3.50 -18.50 5.20
CA ALA A 75 -4.01 -18.19 3.86
C ALA A 75 -5.31 -18.92 3.55
#